data_AF-A0A7L0CRR6-F1
#
_entry.id   AF-A0A7L0CRR6-F1
#
_cell.length_a   1.000
_cell.length_b   1.000
_cell.length_c   1.000
_cell.angle_alpha   90.00
_cell.angle_beta   90.00
_cell.angle_gamma   90.00
#
_symmetry.space_group_name_H-M   'P 1'
#
loop_
_entity.id
_entity.type
_entity.pdbx_description
1 polymer ?
#
loop_
_entity_poly.entity_id
_entity_poly.type
_entity_poly.pdbx_seq_one_letter_code
_entity_poly.pdbx_strand_id
1 'polypeptide(L)'
;VRGYSRGSAPSTAPPSSWLLAADAIPTLNKPVLASSILGGRITASTFVLEQPRCIFPDLQDDIDIWLVVALPEAVANFSNDVKPGGPGREFQKFPHSTLAYMTLNTTILNYPCNKNNGEITVLRVGSETKCANDASRPTCNGPLPGPGPYQVKFLALNGSEPVAQTNWSDPITLRKAKPSSSIPSMGSGHSGSMIALTAILSILFAILLAGLVTMLLWGSDTGDVSSTFSKPEAVTVRRYNTHHVHDQPAARL
;
A
#
# COMPACT_ATOMS: atom_id res chain seq x y z
N VAL A 1 -40.98 83.16 -32.40
CA VAL A 1 -41.83 81.98 -32.17
C VAL A 1 -41.54 80.99 -33.30
N ARG A 2 -40.51 80.15 -33.16
CA ARG A 2 -40.50 78.77 -32.63
C ARG A 2 -41.21 77.76 -33.57
N GLY A 3 -40.40 76.89 -34.19
CA GLY A 3 -40.72 75.48 -34.55
C GLY A 3 -41.06 75.22 -36.03
N TYR A 4 -40.67 74.11 -36.66
CA TYR A 4 -39.76 73.01 -36.31
C TYR A 4 -39.56 72.19 -37.61
N SER A 5 -38.31 72.02 -38.07
CA SER A 5 -37.97 71.12 -39.18
C SER A 5 -37.96 69.67 -38.71
N ARG A 6 -38.59 68.78 -39.47
CA ARG A 6 -38.62 67.33 -39.23
C ARG A 6 -37.30 66.72 -39.73
N GLY A 7 -36.36 66.51 -38.81
CA GLY A 7 -35.15 65.72 -39.05
C GLY A 7 -35.45 64.24 -38.86
N SER A 8 -35.22 63.44 -39.90
CA SER A 8 -35.23 61.97 -39.89
C SER A 8 -34.01 61.43 -39.15
N ALA A 9 -34.25 60.65 -38.10
CA ALA A 9 -33.20 59.96 -37.33
C ALA A 9 -32.80 58.64 -38.00
N PRO A 10 -31.51 58.24 -37.99
CA PRO A 10 -31.08 56.94 -38.44
C PRO A 10 -31.35 55.87 -37.36
N SER A 11 -31.96 54.76 -37.79
CA SER A 11 -32.17 53.57 -36.97
C SER A 11 -30.83 52.88 -36.71
N THR A 12 -30.36 52.95 -35.47
CA THR A 12 -29.24 52.15 -34.97
C THR A 12 -29.73 50.73 -34.68
N ALA A 13 -29.35 49.79 -35.55
CA ALA A 13 -29.45 48.37 -35.26
C ALA A 13 -28.44 48.00 -34.14
N PRO A 14 -28.80 47.14 -33.18
CA PRO A 14 -27.86 46.68 -32.17
C PRO A 14 -26.81 45.75 -32.83
N PRO A 15 -25.56 45.78 -32.38
CA PRO A 15 -24.54 44.86 -32.90
C PRO A 15 -24.90 43.44 -32.48
N SER A 16 -25.01 42.55 -33.47
CA SER A 16 -25.06 41.11 -33.29
C SER A 16 -23.72 40.62 -32.72
N SER A 17 -23.59 40.66 -31.40
CA SER A 17 -22.55 39.96 -30.65
C SER A 17 -22.83 38.47 -30.69
N TRP A 18 -22.35 37.80 -31.73
CA TRP A 18 -22.02 36.38 -31.66
C TRP A 18 -20.77 36.24 -30.79
N LEU A 19 -20.94 36.30 -29.48
CA LEU A 19 -19.97 35.68 -28.58
C LEU A 19 -20.10 34.18 -28.81
N LEU A 20 -19.09 33.59 -29.44
CA LEU A 20 -18.84 32.16 -29.37
C LEU A 20 -18.76 31.83 -27.88
N ALA A 21 -19.83 31.27 -27.32
CA ALA A 21 -19.72 30.52 -26.09
C ALA A 21 -18.70 29.43 -26.40
N ALA A 22 -17.57 29.41 -25.69
CA ALA A 22 -16.71 28.23 -25.69
C ALA A 22 -17.63 27.05 -25.39
N ASP A 23 -17.68 26.07 -26.29
CA ASP A 23 -18.56 24.90 -26.18
C ASP A 23 -18.33 24.26 -24.81
N ALA A 24 -19.27 24.53 -23.89
CA ALA A 24 -19.17 24.05 -22.53
C ALA A 24 -19.46 22.55 -22.57
N ILE A 25 -18.42 21.76 -22.39
CA ILE A 25 -18.51 20.29 -22.34
C ILE A 25 -19.51 19.88 -21.24
N PRO A 26 -20.40 18.90 -21.51
CA PRO A 26 -21.42 18.48 -20.53
C PRO A 26 -20.82 18.12 -19.17
N THR A 27 -21.42 18.65 -18.09
CA THR A 27 -21.03 18.39 -16.70
C THR A 27 -22.01 17.43 -16.03
N LEU A 28 -21.54 16.22 -15.68
CA LEU A 28 -22.35 15.18 -15.04
C LEU A 28 -22.12 15.07 -13.52
N ASN A 29 -22.82 14.12 -12.89
CA ASN A 29 -22.75 13.83 -11.46
C ASN A 29 -21.31 13.68 -10.97
N LYS A 30 -21.05 14.18 -9.76
CA LYS A 30 -19.70 14.17 -9.17
C LYS A 30 -19.27 12.75 -8.75
N PRO A 31 -17.95 12.42 -8.81
CA PRO A 31 -17.43 11.20 -8.23
C PRO A 31 -17.70 11.16 -6.72
N VAL A 32 -18.00 9.96 -6.22
CA VAL A 32 -18.24 9.74 -4.80
C VAL A 32 -17.34 8.63 -4.29
N LEU A 33 -16.93 8.76 -3.02
CA LEU A 33 -16.22 7.70 -2.32
C LEU A 33 -17.12 6.45 -2.22
N ALA A 34 -16.50 5.27 -2.37
CA ALA A 34 -17.20 3.99 -2.32
C ALA A 34 -17.95 3.76 -0.99
N SER A 35 -18.81 2.74 -0.91
CA SER A 35 -19.53 2.42 0.33
C SER A 35 -18.67 2.45 1.61
N SER A 36 -19.21 3.05 2.68
CA SER A 36 -18.51 3.21 3.98
C SER A 36 -18.19 1.89 4.69
N ILE A 37 -18.87 0.81 4.31
CA ILE A 37 -18.63 -0.54 4.87
C ILE A 37 -17.31 -1.15 4.37
N LEU A 38 -16.72 -0.61 3.30
CA LEU A 38 -15.53 -1.16 2.70
C LEU A 38 -14.30 -0.88 3.58
N GLY A 39 -13.68 -1.94 4.10
CA GLY A 39 -12.39 -1.84 4.78
C GLY A 39 -11.32 -1.23 3.87
N GLY A 40 -10.47 -0.36 4.42
CA GLY A 40 -9.42 0.29 3.64
C GLY A 40 -9.93 1.20 2.51
N ARG A 41 -11.17 1.69 2.60
CA ARG A 41 -11.74 2.72 1.72
C ARG A 41 -10.93 4.01 1.69
N ILE A 42 -10.40 4.41 2.84
CA ILE A 42 -9.48 5.54 2.98
C ILE A 42 -8.32 5.07 3.85
N THR A 43 -7.11 5.20 3.33
CA THR A 43 -5.86 4.87 4.02
C THR A 43 -5.00 6.13 4.14
N ALA A 44 -3.71 5.98 4.46
CA ALA A 44 -2.79 7.12 4.50
C ALA A 44 -2.32 7.61 3.13
N SER A 45 -2.47 6.77 2.09
CA SER A 45 -1.96 7.08 0.75
C SER A 45 -2.92 6.66 -0.38
N THR A 46 -4.10 6.13 -0.04
CA THR A 46 -5.10 5.71 -1.02
C THR A 46 -6.51 6.03 -0.55
N PHE A 47 -7.40 6.27 -1.52
CA PHE A 47 -8.84 6.26 -1.30
C PHE A 47 -9.55 5.45 -2.40
N VAL A 48 -10.82 5.13 -2.16
CA VAL A 48 -11.62 4.29 -3.04
C VAL A 48 -12.89 5.03 -3.45
N LEU A 49 -13.11 5.15 -4.75
CA LEU A 49 -14.30 5.72 -5.39
C LEU A 49 -15.26 4.62 -5.84
N GLU A 50 -16.54 4.96 -5.97
CA GLU A 50 -17.43 4.18 -6.85
C GLU A 50 -16.90 4.27 -8.29
N GLN A 51 -17.05 3.19 -9.06
CA GLN A 51 -16.65 3.20 -10.46
C GLN A 51 -17.50 4.19 -11.27
N PRO A 52 -16.94 4.80 -12.33
CA PRO A 52 -17.64 5.73 -13.22
C PRO A 52 -18.63 5.00 -14.15
N ARG A 53 -19.60 4.27 -13.58
CA ARG A 53 -20.64 3.56 -14.33
C ARG A 53 -21.77 4.53 -14.67
N CYS A 54 -22.23 4.50 -15.91
CA CYS A 54 -23.29 5.39 -16.44
C CYS A 54 -23.04 6.89 -16.26
N ILE A 55 -21.79 7.33 -16.11
CA ILE A 55 -21.50 8.77 -15.94
C ILE A 55 -21.36 9.52 -17.26
N PHE A 56 -21.34 8.82 -18.40
CA PHE A 56 -21.24 9.37 -19.75
C PHE A 56 -22.12 8.54 -20.71
N PRO A 57 -23.45 8.67 -20.64
CA PRO A 57 -24.38 7.76 -21.33
C PRO A 57 -24.38 7.91 -22.86
N ASP A 58 -24.03 9.08 -23.37
CA ASP A 58 -24.12 9.42 -24.81
C ASP A 58 -22.78 9.33 -25.56
N LEU A 59 -21.73 8.81 -24.90
CA LEU A 59 -20.40 8.70 -25.49
C LEU A 59 -20.17 7.32 -26.13
N GLN A 60 -19.30 7.30 -27.14
CA GLN A 60 -18.85 6.06 -27.78
C GLN A 60 -17.96 5.23 -26.84
N ASP A 61 -18.00 3.92 -27.03
CA ASP A 61 -17.35 2.93 -26.17
C ASP A 61 -15.82 3.00 -26.12
N ASP A 62 -15.19 3.58 -27.14
CA ASP A 62 -13.74 3.73 -27.31
C ASP A 62 -13.18 5.03 -26.70
N ILE A 63 -14.05 5.90 -26.17
CA ILE A 63 -13.63 7.15 -25.52
C ILE A 63 -12.84 6.84 -24.24
N ASP A 64 -11.67 7.47 -24.13
CA ASP A 64 -10.81 7.36 -22.96
C ASP A 64 -11.40 8.14 -21.79
N ILE A 65 -11.51 7.51 -20.63
CA ILE A 65 -11.89 8.10 -19.35
C ILE A 65 -10.64 8.21 -18.48
N TRP A 66 -10.40 9.40 -17.97
CA TRP A 66 -9.32 9.69 -17.06
C TRP A 66 -9.87 10.19 -15.72
N LEU A 67 -9.19 9.81 -14.64
CA LEU A 67 -9.41 10.42 -13.33
C LEU A 67 -8.43 11.58 -13.15
N VAL A 68 -8.96 12.77 -12.92
CA VAL A 68 -8.19 13.92 -12.45
C VAL A 68 -8.12 13.87 -10.93
N VAL A 69 -6.92 13.99 -10.37
CA VAL A 69 -6.69 14.14 -8.94
C VAL A 69 -6.02 15.49 -8.70
N ALA A 70 -6.65 16.33 -7.89
CA ALA A 70 -6.23 17.71 -7.68
C ALA A 70 -6.20 18.08 -6.19
N LEU A 71 -5.30 19.01 -5.86
CA LEU A 71 -5.41 19.79 -4.63
C LEU A 71 -6.42 20.94 -4.82
N PRO A 72 -7.03 21.47 -3.74
CA PRO A 72 -8.05 22.51 -3.81
C PRO A 72 -7.60 23.75 -4.59
N GLU A 73 -6.32 24.09 -4.50
CA GLU A 73 -5.72 25.25 -5.16
C GLU A 73 -5.75 25.13 -6.70
N ALA A 74 -5.80 23.90 -7.23
CA ALA A 74 -5.86 23.66 -8.68
C ALA A 74 -7.29 23.65 -9.23
N VAL A 75 -8.30 23.44 -8.40
CA VAL A 75 -9.68 23.12 -8.85
C VAL A 75 -10.30 24.24 -9.68
N ALA A 76 -10.16 25.49 -9.25
CA ALA A 76 -10.77 26.65 -9.92
C ALA A 76 -10.15 26.95 -11.30
N ASN A 77 -8.86 26.64 -11.47
CA ASN A 77 -8.08 27.01 -12.65
C ASN A 77 -7.62 25.79 -13.46
N PHE A 78 -8.24 24.63 -13.26
CA PHE A 78 -7.87 23.41 -13.95
C PHE A 78 -8.31 23.47 -15.43
N SER A 79 -7.35 23.54 -16.36
CA SER A 79 -7.61 23.34 -17.79
C SER A 79 -7.66 21.86 -18.15
N ASN A 80 -8.67 21.48 -18.93
CA ASN A 80 -8.85 20.13 -19.48
C ASN A 80 -8.02 19.90 -20.75
N ASP A 81 -7.47 20.93 -21.36
CA ASP A 81 -6.81 20.88 -22.67
C ASP A 81 -5.38 20.31 -22.57
N VAL A 82 -4.85 20.23 -21.35
CA VAL A 82 -3.54 19.64 -21.11
C VAL A 82 -3.66 18.13 -21.06
N LYS A 83 -2.98 17.47 -22.01
CA LYS A 83 -2.97 16.00 -22.12
C LYS A 83 -2.54 15.30 -20.81
N PRO A 84 -3.07 14.09 -20.53
CA PRO A 84 -2.61 13.26 -19.42
C PRO A 84 -1.08 13.04 -19.45
N GLY A 85 -0.43 13.28 -18.31
CA GLY A 85 1.03 13.16 -18.19
C GLY A 85 1.85 14.19 -18.96
N GLY A 86 1.20 15.21 -19.55
CA GLY A 86 1.88 16.36 -20.15
C GLY A 86 2.51 17.29 -19.10
N PRO A 87 3.17 18.38 -19.55
CA PRO A 87 3.78 19.36 -18.64
C PRO A 87 2.75 19.95 -17.66
N GLY A 88 3.05 19.87 -16.36
CA GLY A 88 2.13 20.33 -15.30
C GLY A 88 1.03 19.33 -14.96
N ARG A 89 1.14 18.07 -15.42
CA ARG A 89 0.21 16.95 -15.15
C ARG A 89 0.92 15.66 -14.74
N GLU A 90 2.23 15.70 -14.49
CA GLU A 90 3.03 14.53 -14.13
C GLU A 90 2.86 14.17 -12.65
N PHE A 91 2.54 12.90 -12.38
CA PHE A 91 2.39 12.38 -11.01
C PHE A 91 3.64 12.64 -10.15
N GLN A 92 4.83 12.46 -10.69
CA GLN A 92 6.09 12.57 -9.93
C GLN A 92 6.36 14.00 -9.45
N LYS A 93 5.70 15.01 -10.03
CA LYS A 93 5.78 16.41 -9.62
C LYS A 93 4.68 16.82 -8.63
N PHE A 94 3.70 15.93 -8.41
CA PHE A 94 2.64 16.12 -7.44
C PHE A 94 3.14 15.83 -6.01
N PRO A 95 2.82 16.66 -5.00
CA PRO A 95 1.93 17.82 -5.02
C PRO A 95 2.67 19.16 -5.13
N HIS A 96 3.98 19.17 -5.35
CA HIS A 96 4.81 20.36 -5.14
C HIS A 96 4.85 21.28 -6.36
N SER A 97 5.30 20.77 -7.50
CA SER A 97 5.41 21.55 -8.74
C SER A 97 4.19 21.41 -9.63
N THR A 98 3.36 20.40 -9.37
CA THR A 98 2.10 20.14 -10.06
C THR A 98 1.02 19.91 -9.02
N LEU A 99 -0.07 20.67 -9.14
CA LEU A 99 -1.18 20.65 -8.17
C LEU A 99 -2.34 19.74 -8.61
N ALA A 100 -2.27 19.17 -9.81
CA ALA A 100 -3.22 18.18 -10.28
C ALA A 100 -2.59 17.29 -11.36
N TYR A 101 -2.88 15.99 -11.31
CA TYR A 101 -2.41 15.00 -12.28
C TYR A 101 -3.59 14.15 -12.78
N MET A 102 -3.32 13.36 -13.83
CA MET A 102 -4.31 12.47 -14.44
C MET A 102 -3.83 11.02 -14.37
N THR A 103 -4.73 10.11 -14.03
CA THR A 103 -4.41 8.70 -13.88
C THR A 103 -5.62 7.80 -14.19
N LEU A 104 -5.44 6.49 -14.06
CA LEU A 104 -6.48 5.47 -14.22
C LEU A 104 -7.17 5.55 -15.59
N ASN A 105 -6.36 5.55 -16.67
CA ASN A 105 -6.89 5.48 -18.04
C ASN A 105 -7.68 4.19 -18.23
N THR A 106 -8.83 4.31 -18.89
CA THR A 106 -9.79 3.24 -19.13
C THR A 106 -10.79 3.69 -20.17
N THR A 107 -11.68 2.81 -20.63
CA THR A 107 -12.81 3.17 -21.47
C THR A 107 -14.14 2.83 -20.80
N ILE A 108 -15.26 3.23 -21.40
CA ILE A 108 -16.62 2.94 -20.93
C ILE A 108 -16.88 1.44 -20.80
N LEU A 109 -16.30 0.64 -21.70
CA LEU A 109 -16.44 -0.82 -21.73
C LEU A 109 -15.99 -1.51 -20.44
N ASN A 110 -15.02 -0.93 -19.73
CA ASN A 110 -14.53 -1.48 -18.46
C ASN A 110 -15.47 -1.22 -17.28
N TYR A 111 -16.44 -0.30 -17.44
CA TYR A 111 -17.40 0.10 -16.41
C TYR A 111 -18.83 0.09 -16.96
N PRO A 112 -19.35 -1.08 -17.36
CA PRO A 112 -20.69 -1.18 -17.91
C PRO A 112 -21.72 -0.68 -16.89
N CYS A 113 -22.80 -0.10 -17.41
CA CYS A 113 -23.88 0.45 -16.60
C CYS A 113 -24.48 -0.57 -15.63
N ASN A 114 -24.67 -1.80 -16.12
CA ASN A 114 -25.24 -2.87 -15.32
C ASN A 114 -24.23 -3.30 -14.25
N LYS A 115 -24.69 -3.25 -12.99
CA LYS A 115 -23.96 -3.79 -11.84
C LYS A 115 -24.63 -5.09 -11.43
N ASN A 116 -23.86 -6.18 -11.36
CA ASN A 116 -24.38 -7.44 -10.83
C ASN A 116 -24.60 -7.32 -9.32
N ASN A 117 -25.70 -7.87 -8.82
CA ASN A 117 -25.96 -7.85 -7.38
C ASN A 117 -24.87 -8.61 -6.62
N GLY A 118 -24.35 -8.00 -5.56
CA GLY A 118 -23.29 -8.58 -4.71
C GLY A 118 -21.86 -8.34 -5.20
N GLU A 119 -21.66 -7.76 -6.39
CA GLU A 119 -20.32 -7.44 -6.90
C GLU A 119 -19.78 -6.13 -6.28
N ILE A 120 -18.56 -6.20 -5.73
CA ILE A 120 -17.85 -5.01 -5.21
C ILE A 120 -17.08 -4.36 -6.35
N THR A 121 -17.69 -3.34 -6.96
CA THR A 121 -17.16 -2.60 -8.10
C THR A 121 -16.61 -1.24 -7.66
N VAL A 122 -15.30 -1.14 -7.47
CA VAL A 122 -14.68 0.09 -6.96
C VAL A 122 -13.45 0.51 -7.76
N LEU A 123 -13.08 1.79 -7.65
CA LEU A 123 -11.89 2.37 -8.28
C LEU A 123 -10.95 2.90 -7.19
N ARG A 124 -9.78 2.27 -7.03
CA ARG A 124 -8.80 2.67 -6.01
C ARG A 124 -7.78 3.66 -6.58
N VAL A 125 -7.68 4.82 -5.94
CA VAL A 125 -6.68 5.85 -6.24
C VAL A 125 -5.46 5.66 -5.35
N GLY A 126 -4.28 5.70 -5.96
CA GLY A 126 -2.97 5.59 -5.31
C GLY A 126 -2.44 4.17 -5.12
N SER A 127 -2.93 3.18 -5.87
CA SER A 127 -2.56 1.77 -5.66
C SER A 127 -1.26 1.33 -6.32
N GLU A 128 -0.66 2.11 -7.22
CA GLU A 128 0.51 1.71 -8.00
C GLU A 128 1.82 2.16 -7.36
N THR A 129 2.25 1.45 -6.32
CA THR A 129 3.51 1.76 -5.61
C THR A 129 4.76 1.65 -6.50
N LYS A 130 4.74 0.78 -7.51
CA LYS A 130 5.89 0.49 -8.37
C LYS A 130 6.30 1.66 -9.27
N CYS A 131 5.34 2.51 -9.70
CA CYS A 131 5.64 3.64 -10.59
C CYS A 131 5.82 4.97 -9.85
N ALA A 132 5.79 4.97 -8.51
CA ALA A 132 5.82 6.19 -7.71
C ALA A 132 7.03 7.09 -8.04
N ASN A 133 8.17 6.47 -8.32
CA ASN A 133 9.42 7.15 -8.67
C ASN A 133 9.81 7.00 -10.15
N ASP A 134 8.93 6.43 -10.98
CA ASP A 134 9.21 6.14 -12.38
C ASP A 134 8.71 7.28 -13.28
N ALA A 135 9.60 8.23 -13.59
CA ALA A 135 9.28 9.38 -14.44
C ALA A 135 8.94 9.01 -15.89
N SER A 136 9.20 7.77 -16.34
CA SER A 136 8.75 7.30 -17.66
C SER A 136 7.23 7.04 -17.70
N ARG A 137 6.59 6.98 -16.52
CA ARG A 137 5.14 6.77 -16.34
C ARG A 137 4.49 7.99 -15.67
N PRO A 138 4.31 9.11 -16.39
CA PRO A 138 3.83 10.36 -15.80
C PRO A 138 2.35 10.31 -15.36
N THR A 139 1.57 9.32 -15.83
CA THR A 139 0.15 9.12 -15.48
C THR A 139 -0.06 8.06 -14.37
N CYS A 140 1.01 7.73 -13.64
CA CYS A 140 1.02 6.74 -12.56
C CYS A 140 -0.13 6.94 -11.56
N ASN A 141 -0.82 5.85 -11.18
CA ASN A 141 -1.79 5.87 -10.07
C ASN A 141 -1.05 5.66 -8.74
N GLY A 142 -0.02 6.47 -8.50
CA GLY A 142 0.93 6.27 -7.42
C GLY A 142 0.39 6.71 -6.05
N PRO A 143 0.97 6.22 -4.95
CA PRO A 143 0.50 6.51 -3.59
C PRO A 143 0.44 8.02 -3.33
N LEU A 144 -0.66 8.47 -2.75
CA LEU A 144 -0.87 9.87 -2.45
C LEU A 144 0.07 10.34 -1.32
N PRO A 145 0.69 11.52 -1.46
CA PRO A 145 1.83 11.95 -0.65
C PRO A 145 1.47 12.43 0.77
N GLY A 146 0.19 12.66 1.08
CA GLY A 146 -0.21 13.21 2.37
C GLY A 146 -1.71 13.18 2.63
N PRO A 147 -2.20 13.84 3.69
CA PRO A 147 -3.61 13.79 4.09
C PRO A 147 -4.57 14.50 3.11
N GLY A 148 -4.07 15.30 2.17
CA GLY A 148 -4.90 16.16 1.32
C GLY A 148 -5.38 17.42 2.04
N PRO A 149 -6.60 17.93 1.75
CA PRO A 149 -7.68 17.24 1.03
C PRO A 149 -7.43 17.14 -0.48
N TYR A 150 -7.97 16.10 -1.10
CA TYR A 150 -7.96 15.87 -2.55
C TYR A 150 -9.36 16.08 -3.12
N GLN A 151 -9.45 16.59 -4.34
CA GLN A 151 -10.69 16.62 -5.11
C GLN A 151 -10.46 15.92 -6.44
N VAL A 152 -11.49 15.22 -6.92
CA VAL A 152 -11.39 14.45 -8.16
C VAL A 152 -12.54 14.73 -9.10
N LYS A 153 -12.30 14.53 -10.40
CA LYS A 153 -13.34 14.48 -11.42
C LYS A 153 -12.97 13.46 -12.50
N PHE A 154 -13.96 12.92 -13.19
CA PHE A 154 -13.73 12.15 -14.41
C PHE A 154 -13.73 13.09 -15.61
N LEU A 155 -12.81 12.86 -16.55
CA LEU A 155 -12.71 13.56 -17.81
C LEU A 155 -12.72 12.53 -18.94
N ALA A 156 -13.61 12.70 -19.90
CA ALA A 156 -13.66 11.89 -21.11
C ALA A 156 -12.90 12.62 -22.23
N LEU A 157 -12.00 11.91 -22.90
CA LEU A 157 -11.14 12.42 -23.96
C LEU A 157 -11.32 11.59 -25.24
N ASN A 158 -11.54 12.26 -26.37
CA ASN A 158 -11.37 11.66 -27.68
C ASN A 158 -9.94 11.96 -28.16
N GLY A 159 -9.01 11.03 -27.92
CA GLY A 159 -7.58 11.27 -28.08
C GLY A 159 -7.07 12.31 -27.07
N SER A 160 -6.87 13.56 -27.52
CA SER A 160 -6.49 14.68 -26.65
C SER A 160 -7.59 15.71 -26.45
N GLU A 161 -8.72 15.57 -27.16
CA GLU A 161 -9.82 16.54 -27.11
C GLU A 161 -10.80 16.18 -25.99
N PRO A 162 -11.06 17.10 -25.04
CA PRO A 162 -12.05 16.87 -24.00
C PRO A 162 -13.48 16.87 -24.56
N VAL A 163 -14.25 15.81 -24.30
CA VAL A 163 -15.61 15.62 -24.86
C VAL A 163 -16.72 15.53 -23.80
N ALA A 164 -16.40 15.15 -22.56
CA ALA A 164 -17.32 15.17 -21.42
C ALA A 164 -16.56 15.31 -20.10
N GLN A 165 -17.19 15.81 -19.04
CA GLN A 165 -16.58 15.81 -17.70
C GLN A 165 -17.63 15.65 -16.59
N THR A 166 -17.19 15.27 -15.40
CA THR A 166 -18.03 15.36 -14.20
C THR A 166 -17.76 16.65 -13.44
N ASN A 167 -18.68 17.02 -12.56
CA ASN A 167 -18.37 17.93 -11.47
C ASN A 167 -17.24 17.38 -10.59
N TRP A 168 -16.55 18.28 -9.88
CA TRP A 168 -15.60 17.90 -8.84
C TRP A 168 -16.30 17.20 -7.67
N SER A 169 -15.62 16.22 -7.08
CA SER A 169 -16.06 15.55 -5.87
C SER A 169 -16.06 16.48 -4.66
N ASP A 170 -16.70 16.04 -3.58
CA ASP A 170 -16.43 16.65 -2.27
C ASP A 170 -14.95 16.45 -1.88
N PRO A 171 -14.38 17.31 -1.01
CA PRO A 171 -13.01 17.14 -0.52
C PRO A 171 -12.80 15.80 0.20
N ILE A 172 -11.76 15.08 -0.19
CA ILE A 172 -11.39 13.76 0.33
C ILE A 172 -10.13 13.90 1.18
N THR A 173 -10.25 13.69 2.49
CA THR A 173 -9.11 13.70 3.42
C THR A 173 -8.66 12.27 3.74
N LEU A 174 -7.37 12.00 3.54
CA LEU A 174 -6.75 10.72 3.88
C LEU A 174 -6.45 10.61 5.39
N ARG A 175 -6.24 9.37 5.84
CA ARG A 175 -5.83 9.12 7.23
C ARG A 175 -4.41 9.61 7.45
N LYS A 176 -4.12 10.24 8.59
CA LYS A 176 -2.74 10.54 8.96
C LYS A 176 -2.05 9.24 9.41
N ALA A 177 -0.97 8.85 8.74
CA ALA A 177 -0.10 7.80 9.25
C ALA A 177 0.57 8.29 10.54
N LYS A 178 0.55 7.46 11.58
CA LYS A 178 1.42 7.70 12.74
C LYS A 178 2.83 7.26 12.37
N PRO A 179 3.86 8.11 12.54
CA PRO A 179 5.23 7.69 12.30
C PRO A 179 5.57 6.51 13.22
N SER A 180 6.36 5.56 12.72
CA SER A 180 6.75 4.36 13.49
C SER A 180 7.44 4.72 14.81
N SER A 181 8.21 5.81 14.83
CA SER A 181 8.85 6.37 16.04
C SER A 181 7.87 6.87 17.10
N SER A 182 6.61 7.16 16.73
CA SER A 182 5.55 7.59 17.64
C SER A 182 4.66 6.43 18.12
N ILE A 183 4.84 5.24 17.55
CA ILE A 183 4.26 4.02 18.09
C ILE A 183 5.10 3.71 19.33
N PRO A 184 4.53 3.77 20.55
CA PRO A 184 5.24 3.31 21.73
C PRO A 184 5.72 1.89 21.42
N SER A 185 7.00 1.61 21.63
CA SER A 185 7.51 0.24 21.60
C SER A 185 6.86 -0.52 22.75
N MET A 186 5.63 -0.96 22.56
CA MET A 186 4.95 -1.88 23.44
C MET A 186 5.67 -3.21 23.27
N GLY A 187 6.77 -3.38 24.01
CA GLY A 187 7.68 -4.51 23.82
C GLY A 187 9.01 -4.45 24.56
N SER A 188 9.33 -3.39 25.32
CA SER A 188 10.39 -3.45 26.34
C SER A 188 9.82 -3.63 27.75
N GLY A 189 8.75 -4.41 27.86
CA GLY A 189 8.34 -5.05 29.11
C GLY A 189 8.35 -6.54 28.82
N HIS A 190 9.20 -7.30 29.51
CA HIS A 190 9.24 -8.76 29.42
C HIS A 190 7.81 -9.31 29.48
N SER A 191 7.34 -9.81 28.34
CA SER A 191 5.95 -10.19 28.19
C SER A 191 5.64 -11.29 29.20
N GLY A 192 4.49 -11.21 29.87
CA GLY A 192 4.01 -12.32 30.69
C GLY A 192 3.99 -13.64 29.89
N SER A 193 3.88 -13.57 28.56
CA SER A 193 4.03 -14.69 27.65
C SER A 193 5.44 -15.31 27.65
N MET A 194 6.52 -14.51 27.73
CA MET A 194 7.87 -15.04 27.81
C MET A 194 8.09 -15.75 29.16
N ILE A 195 7.61 -15.16 30.26
CA ILE A 195 7.67 -15.78 31.59
C ILE A 195 6.83 -17.06 31.64
N ALA A 196 5.62 -17.04 31.06
CA ALA A 196 4.76 -18.22 30.99
C ALA A 196 5.41 -19.34 30.15
N LEU A 197 6.00 -19.00 29.00
CA LEU A 197 6.68 -19.98 28.15
C LEU A 197 7.90 -20.58 28.83
N THR A 198 8.75 -19.77 29.47
CA THR A 198 9.92 -20.30 30.19
C THR A 198 9.52 -21.15 31.39
N ALA A 199 8.46 -20.77 32.12
CA ALA A 199 7.93 -21.58 33.21
C ALA A 199 7.38 -22.92 32.72
N ILE A 200 6.56 -22.93 31.66
CA ILE A 200 6.01 -24.16 31.07
C ILE A 200 7.12 -25.08 30.58
N LEU A 201 8.09 -24.53 29.81
CA LEU A 201 9.22 -25.30 29.30
C LEU A 201 10.08 -25.88 30.42
N SER A 202 10.31 -25.11 31.50
CA SER A 202 11.06 -25.56 32.68
C SER A 202 10.36 -26.72 33.39
N ILE A 203 9.03 -26.61 33.60
CA ILE A 203 8.24 -27.67 34.25
C ILE A 203 8.22 -28.94 33.39
N LEU A 204 7.97 -28.81 32.08
CA LEU A 204 7.96 -29.97 31.17
C LEU A 204 9.32 -30.65 31.12
N PHE A 205 10.41 -29.88 31.10
CA PHE A 205 11.76 -30.44 31.12
C PHE A 205 12.07 -31.18 32.42
N ALA A 206 11.67 -30.64 33.58
CA ALA A 206 11.82 -31.32 34.86
C ALA A 206 11.04 -32.65 34.92
N ILE A 207 9.82 -32.68 34.38
CA ILE A 207 9.00 -33.90 34.28
C ILE A 207 9.68 -34.94 33.39
N LEU A 208 10.22 -34.53 32.24
CA LEU A 208 10.96 -35.43 31.35
C LEU A 208 12.22 -36.01 32.01
N LEU A 209 12.98 -35.19 32.74
CA LEU A 209 14.15 -35.66 33.49
C LEU A 209 13.78 -36.64 34.61
N ALA A 210 12.73 -36.36 35.37
CA ALA A 210 12.23 -37.28 36.39
C ALA A 210 11.77 -38.61 35.79
N GLY A 211 11.08 -38.57 34.64
CA GLY A 211 10.72 -39.76 33.87
C GLY A 211 11.94 -40.56 33.40
N LEU A 212 12.98 -39.89 32.92
CA LEU A 212 14.23 -40.53 32.51
C LEU A 212 14.95 -41.19 33.69
N VAL A 213 15.05 -40.49 34.83
CA VAL A 213 15.69 -41.03 36.04
C VAL A 213 14.92 -42.23 36.58
N THR A 214 13.59 -42.15 36.65
CA THR A 214 12.76 -43.28 37.09
C THR A 214 12.89 -44.48 36.16
N MET A 215 12.92 -44.27 34.84
CA MET A 215 13.16 -45.34 33.86
C MET A 215 14.57 -45.95 33.98
N LEU A 216 15.60 -45.14 34.24
CA LEU A 216 16.96 -45.62 34.47
C LEU A 216 17.05 -46.46 35.75
N LEU A 217 16.47 -45.98 36.85
CA LEU A 217 16.47 -46.70 38.13
C LEU A 217 15.64 -47.98 38.05
N TRP A 218 14.45 -47.93 37.44
CA TRP A 218 13.58 -49.10 37.30
C TRP A 218 14.11 -50.10 36.26
N GLY A 219 14.70 -49.61 35.17
CA GLY A 219 15.36 -50.45 34.16
C GLY A 219 16.67 -51.08 34.67
N SER A 220 17.22 -50.57 35.78
CA SER A 220 18.35 -51.21 36.48
C SER A 220 17.91 -52.38 37.37
N ASP A 221 16.64 -52.42 37.78
CA ASP A 221 16.09 -53.48 38.64
C ASP A 221 15.56 -54.70 37.86
N THR A 222 15.55 -54.67 36.52
CA THR A 222 15.41 -55.87 35.70
C THR A 222 16.77 -56.50 35.44
N GLY A 223 17.37 -57.04 36.50
CA GLY A 223 18.69 -57.67 36.46
C GLY A 223 19.07 -58.38 37.76
N ASP A 224 18.12 -59.02 38.45
CA ASP A 224 18.45 -59.94 39.53
C ASP A 224 19.02 -61.24 38.96
N VAL A 225 20.36 -61.30 38.87
CA VAL A 225 21.12 -62.56 38.90
C VAL A 225 22.03 -62.49 40.12
N SER A 226 21.53 -63.05 41.21
CA SER A 226 22.27 -63.41 42.41
C SER A 226 23.48 -64.32 42.11
N SER A 227 24.68 -63.91 42.52
CA SER A 227 25.66 -64.81 43.13
C SER A 227 26.77 -64.03 43.87
N THR A 228 26.61 -63.94 45.19
CA THR A 228 27.62 -64.21 46.23
C THR A 228 29.03 -63.63 46.02
N PHE A 229 29.29 -62.45 46.60
CA PHE A 229 30.64 -61.92 46.79
C PHE A 229 31.41 -62.75 47.84
N SER A 230 32.15 -63.75 47.36
CA SER A 230 33.22 -64.40 48.14
C SER A 230 34.53 -63.67 47.87
N LYS A 231 35.12 -63.12 48.95
CA LYS A 231 36.56 -62.88 49.20
C LYS A 231 37.38 -62.15 48.10
N PRO A 232 38.03 -61.01 48.39
CA PRO A 232 38.99 -60.45 47.45
C PRO A 232 40.24 -61.35 47.41
N GLU A 233 40.41 -62.08 46.31
CA GLU A 233 41.67 -62.74 45.97
C GLU A 233 42.62 -61.69 45.38
N ALA A 234 43.84 -61.64 45.91
CA ALA A 234 44.85 -60.67 45.57
C ALA A 234 45.26 -60.83 44.09
N VAL A 235 45.01 -59.79 43.28
CA VAL A 235 45.51 -59.73 41.92
C VAL A 235 47.03 -59.51 41.97
N THR A 236 47.76 -60.55 41.58
CA THR A 236 49.21 -60.54 41.37
C THR A 236 49.58 -59.55 40.27
N VAL A 237 50.32 -58.50 40.63
CA VAL A 237 50.91 -57.54 39.69
C VAL A 237 51.94 -58.27 38.82
N ARG A 238 51.66 -58.38 37.52
CA ARG A 238 52.58 -58.91 36.51
C ARG A 238 53.72 -57.91 36.30
N ARG A 239 54.90 -58.17 36.90
CA ARG A 239 56.14 -57.40 36.69
C ARG A 239 56.54 -57.48 35.22
N TYR A 240 56.55 -56.33 34.54
CA TYR A 240 57.24 -56.18 33.26
C TYR A 240 58.74 -56.00 33.54
N ASN A 241 59.55 -56.90 33.00
CA ASN A 241 61.00 -56.79 33.03
C ASN A 241 61.45 -55.81 31.94
N THR A 242 62.08 -54.71 32.36
CA THR A 242 62.76 -53.78 31.47
C THR A 242 63.99 -54.48 30.89
N HIS A 243 64.09 -54.60 29.57
CA HIS A 243 65.29 -55.15 28.94
C HIS A 243 66.48 -54.22 29.17
N HIS A 244 67.48 -54.72 29.87
CA HIS A 244 68.76 -54.06 30.10
C HIS A 244 69.55 -53.95 28.79
N VAL A 245 70.01 -52.74 28.47
CA VAL A 245 71.10 -52.51 27.53
C VAL A 245 72.40 -52.60 28.33
N HIS A 246 73.21 -53.62 28.07
CA HIS A 246 74.63 -53.71 28.48
C HIS A 246 75.50 -53.17 27.33
N ASP A 247 76.70 -52.62 27.48
CA ASP A 247 77.45 -51.99 28.58
C ASP A 247 78.64 -51.25 27.92
N GLN A 248 78.94 -50.02 28.38
CA GLN A 248 80.29 -49.43 28.60
C GLN A 248 81.34 -49.27 27.45
N PRO A 249 82.47 -48.53 27.66
CA PRO A 249 82.69 -47.26 28.38
C PRO A 249 83.58 -46.26 27.58
N ALA A 250 83.94 -45.17 28.25
CA ALA A 250 84.55 -43.92 27.78
C ALA A 250 85.96 -43.99 27.15
N ALA A 251 86.27 -42.97 26.33
CA ALA A 251 87.63 -42.46 26.17
C ALA A 251 87.61 -40.92 26.27
N ARG A 252 88.16 -40.40 27.37
CA ARG A 252 88.79 -39.08 27.41
C ARG A 252 90.24 -39.25 26.98
N LEU A 253 90.71 -38.36 26.11
CA LEU A 253 92.09 -37.88 26.07
C LEU A 253 92.00 -36.36 26.15
#